data_AF-X1Q9G8-F1
#
_entry.id   AF-X1Q9G8-F1
#
_cell.length_a   1.000
_cell.length_b   1.000
_cell.length_c   1.000
_cell.angle_alpha   90.00
_cell.angle_beta   90.00
_cell.angle_gamma   90.00
#
_symmetry.space_group_name_H-M   'P 1'
#
loop_
_entity.id
_entity.type
_entity.pdbx_description
1 polymer ?
#
loop_
_entity_poly.entity_id
_entity_poly.type
_entity_poly.pdbx_seq_one_letter_code
_entity_poly.pdbx_strand_id
1 'polypeptide(L)'
;MSYEVKREELTEQQWQEMREIAANNVCGVCGAELQIHTNPEKGTIEVGCLNREHHGYIERTTYTQEFRRGTEIHPAIRDNIERRMILPGGQPVGVALSMIQTRFPRADMDEPSAALFLWDCVRLDLDPLLGEIFPATFRVKGKDNIEHKVVQPIISEDGWLSLAARSCAEAWAGSPKTMRLEEYLQTQDAYKEKTHTEVKEIAREIKTDLCRDPEAYVWVAIGHRKDQDDTIAYGWYKKSEEGVVAKNLPGNQARVRAIKRWVREVFPEAKAKMKEMTATWMERAGDVRDIQNVIEAEYHIITEGPPPKLEGGEKTGAKEKKGAEKQKSPGAPPAARRDPATVTKEDIPDLNALAKVCFQCWGMQPTAVWRELGYSSMLEISEGPWDCWLKIKAVKTS
;
A
#
# COMPACT_ATOMS: atom_id res chain seq x y z
N MET A 1 -1.30 12.65 -9.94
CA MET A 1 -0.15 13.24 -10.66
C MET A 1 -0.65 13.50 -12.08
N SER A 2 -0.53 14.72 -12.61
CA SER A 2 -0.83 15.00 -14.03
C SER A 2 0.41 14.65 -14.86
N TYR A 3 0.21 14.08 -16.05
CA TYR A 3 1.30 13.88 -17.00
C TYR A 3 1.56 15.23 -17.68
N GLU A 4 2.74 15.81 -17.45
CA GLU A 4 3.13 17.14 -17.95
C GLU A 4 4.40 17.05 -18.78
N VAL A 5 4.41 17.71 -19.95
CA VAL A 5 5.57 17.81 -20.84
C VAL A 5 5.79 19.28 -21.18
N LYS A 6 7.05 19.74 -21.14
CA LYS A 6 7.36 21.10 -21.61
C LYS A 6 6.98 21.22 -23.08
N ARG A 7 6.34 22.33 -23.43
CA ARG A 7 5.84 22.53 -24.79
C ARG A 7 6.92 22.40 -25.87
N GLU A 8 8.16 22.75 -25.53
CA GLU A 8 9.34 22.70 -26.41
C GLU A 8 9.93 21.30 -26.57
N GLU A 9 9.59 20.38 -25.64
CA GLU A 9 10.11 19.01 -25.60
C GLU A 9 9.04 17.99 -26.03
N LEU A 10 7.86 18.45 -26.49
CA LEU A 10 6.75 17.58 -26.87
C LEU A 10 7.08 16.78 -28.13
N THR A 11 7.25 15.47 -27.96
CA THR A 11 7.38 14.50 -29.05
C THR A 11 6.02 13.93 -29.46
N GLU A 12 5.92 13.39 -30.68
CA GLU A 12 4.72 12.71 -31.16
C GLU A 12 4.34 11.50 -30.27
N GLN A 13 5.34 10.79 -29.74
CA GLN A 13 5.13 9.67 -28.84
C GLN A 13 4.49 10.12 -27.52
N GLN A 14 4.97 11.21 -26.93
CA GLN A 14 4.39 11.78 -25.71
C GLN A 14 2.98 12.33 -25.98
N TRP A 15 2.75 12.93 -27.14
CA TRP A 15 1.41 13.38 -27.53
C TRP A 15 0.41 12.22 -27.67
N GLN A 16 0.86 11.10 -28.23
CA GLN A 16 0.05 9.89 -28.34
C GLN A 16 -0.24 9.26 -26.97
N GLU A 17 0.77 9.19 -26.10
CA GLU A 17 0.60 8.75 -24.69
C GLU A 17 -0.40 9.65 -23.95
N MET A 18 -0.34 10.97 -24.14
CA MET A 18 -1.29 11.92 -23.54
C MET A 18 -2.72 11.68 -24.02
N ARG A 19 -2.92 11.35 -25.30
CA ARG A 19 -4.23 10.98 -25.85
C ARG A 19 -4.74 9.67 -25.28
N GLU A 20 -3.90 8.67 -25.14
CA GLU A 20 -4.27 7.39 -24.51
C GLU A 20 -4.66 7.58 -23.05
N ILE A 21 -3.92 8.40 -22.30
CA ILE A 21 -4.27 8.74 -20.92
C ILE A 21 -5.63 9.42 -20.87
N ALA A 22 -5.88 10.42 -21.72
CA ALA A 22 -7.15 11.14 -21.73
C ALA A 22 -8.35 10.26 -22.14
N ALA A 23 -8.14 9.30 -23.05
CA ALA A 23 -9.19 8.40 -23.53
C ALA A 23 -9.54 7.31 -22.51
N ASN A 24 -8.51 6.70 -21.92
CA ASN A 24 -8.67 5.53 -21.05
C ASN A 24 -8.92 5.90 -19.59
N ASN A 25 -8.78 7.17 -19.22
CA ASN A 25 -8.90 7.58 -17.82
C ASN A 25 -9.89 8.74 -17.65
N VAL A 26 -10.48 8.81 -16.46
CA VAL A 26 -11.30 9.91 -16.00
C VAL A 26 -10.65 10.58 -14.81
N CYS A 27 -11.07 11.80 -14.47
CA CYS A 27 -10.59 12.51 -13.31
C CYS A 27 -10.85 11.69 -12.04
N GLY A 28 -9.79 11.40 -11.27
CA GLY A 28 -9.89 10.62 -10.04
C GLY A 28 -10.62 11.32 -8.88
N VAL A 29 -10.98 12.59 -9.06
CA VAL A 29 -11.65 13.43 -8.05
C VAL A 29 -13.14 13.64 -8.37
N CYS A 30 -13.47 13.98 -9.62
CA CYS A 30 -14.85 14.28 -10.04
C CYS A 30 -15.43 13.35 -11.10
N GLY A 31 -14.67 12.37 -11.59
CA GLY A 31 -15.13 11.45 -12.64
C GLY A 31 -15.30 12.08 -14.02
N ALA A 32 -15.00 13.37 -14.19
CA ALA A 32 -15.10 14.05 -15.48
C ALA A 32 -14.02 13.57 -16.46
N GLU A 33 -14.28 13.72 -17.76
CA GLU A 33 -13.31 13.39 -18.80
C GLU A 33 -12.03 14.23 -18.66
N LEU A 34 -10.89 13.59 -18.87
CA LEU A 34 -9.61 14.29 -18.88
C LEU A 34 -9.41 14.99 -20.21
N GLN A 35 -8.76 16.15 -20.16
CA GLN A 35 -8.45 16.92 -21.35
C GLN A 35 -6.97 17.27 -21.37
N ILE A 36 -6.41 17.28 -22.58
CA ILE A 36 -5.07 17.79 -22.84
C ILE A 36 -5.18 19.31 -22.93
N HIS A 37 -4.52 20.02 -22.03
CA HIS A 37 -4.55 21.48 -21.99
C HIS A 37 -3.18 22.06 -21.68
N THR A 38 -2.99 23.34 -21.98
CA THR A 38 -1.71 24.03 -21.75
C THR A 38 -1.74 24.71 -20.39
N ASN A 39 -0.67 24.50 -19.60
CA ASN A 39 -0.40 25.25 -18.38
C ASN A 39 0.46 26.48 -18.68
N PRO A 40 -0.11 27.70 -18.72
CA PRO A 40 0.63 28.89 -19.09
C PRO A 40 1.67 29.32 -18.03
N GLU A 41 1.48 28.96 -16.75
CA GLU A 41 2.40 29.34 -15.66
C GLU A 41 3.70 28.53 -15.70
N LYS A 42 3.62 27.27 -16.14
CA LYS A 42 4.77 26.36 -16.25
C LYS A 42 5.32 26.21 -17.67
N GLY A 43 4.60 26.69 -18.68
CA GLY A 43 4.95 26.46 -20.09
C GLY A 43 4.86 24.99 -20.52
N THR A 44 4.03 24.21 -19.82
CA THR A 44 3.85 22.76 -20.08
C THR A 44 2.50 22.48 -20.73
N ILE A 45 2.40 21.36 -21.43
CA ILE A 45 1.14 20.74 -21.83
C ILE A 45 0.88 19.62 -20.84
N GLU A 46 -0.33 19.55 -20.29
CA GLU A 46 -0.71 18.58 -19.27
C GLU A 46 -2.01 17.84 -19.62
N VAL A 47 -2.07 16.56 -19.23
CA VAL A 47 -3.31 15.78 -19.20
C VAL A 47 -3.90 15.89 -17.81
N GLY A 48 -5.12 16.43 -17.72
CA GLY A 48 -5.76 16.63 -16.43
C GLY A 48 -7.24 16.98 -16.55
N CYS A 49 -7.88 17.09 -15.39
CA CYS A 49 -9.20 17.70 -15.32
C CYS A 49 -9.07 19.20 -15.62
N LEU A 50 -10.15 19.81 -16.13
CA LEU A 50 -10.21 21.27 -16.30
C LEU A 50 -10.11 22.03 -14.97
N ASN A 51 -10.49 21.40 -13.86
CA ASN A 51 -10.24 21.96 -12.54
C ASN A 51 -8.77 21.69 -12.14
N ARG A 52 -7.98 22.76 -12.01
CA ARG A 52 -6.54 22.72 -11.69
C ARG A 52 -6.25 22.15 -10.31
N GLU A 53 -7.22 22.16 -9.40
CA GLU A 53 -7.09 21.55 -8.07
C GLU A 53 -7.26 20.03 -8.12
N HIS A 54 -7.87 19.49 -9.18
CA HIS A 54 -8.05 18.06 -9.31
C HIS A 54 -6.77 17.41 -9.83
N HIS A 55 -6.28 16.43 -9.08
CA HIS A 55 -5.05 15.76 -9.41
C HIS A 55 -5.22 14.25 -9.50
N GLY A 56 -4.59 13.68 -10.52
CA GLY A 56 -4.65 12.24 -10.76
C GLY A 56 -5.87 11.82 -11.55
N TYR A 57 -5.74 10.65 -12.14
CA TYR A 57 -6.74 10.04 -12.98
C TYR A 57 -6.89 8.58 -12.62
N ILE A 58 -8.09 8.06 -12.83
CA ILE A 58 -8.43 6.65 -12.66
C ILE A 58 -8.81 6.08 -14.01
N GLU A 59 -8.47 4.82 -14.25
CA GLU A 59 -8.88 4.14 -15.47
C GLU A 59 -10.42 4.11 -15.56
N ARG A 60 -10.94 4.39 -16.75
CA ARG A 60 -12.38 4.38 -17.01
C ARG A 60 -12.88 2.97 -16.79
N THR A 61 -13.98 2.84 -16.06
CA THR A 61 -14.61 1.54 -15.82
C THR A 61 -15.15 0.97 -17.13
N THR A 62 -14.82 -0.29 -17.41
CA THR A 62 -15.41 -1.04 -18.52
C THR A 62 -16.80 -1.53 -18.14
N TYR A 63 -17.68 -1.76 -19.13
CA TYR A 63 -18.98 -2.40 -18.90
C TYR A 63 -18.85 -3.74 -18.15
N THR A 64 -17.74 -4.46 -18.35
CA THR A 64 -17.44 -5.70 -17.63
C THR A 64 -17.20 -5.46 -16.15
N GLN A 65 -16.42 -4.43 -15.80
CA GLN A 65 -16.18 -4.04 -14.41
C GLN A 65 -17.46 -3.52 -13.74
N GLU A 66 -18.27 -2.75 -14.46
CA GLU A 66 -19.56 -2.26 -13.95
C GLU A 66 -20.56 -3.39 -13.70
N PHE A 67 -20.71 -4.31 -14.66
CA PHE A 67 -21.53 -5.51 -14.50
C PHE A 67 -21.13 -6.31 -13.26
N ARG A 68 -19.83 -6.53 -13.05
CA ARG A 68 -19.32 -7.24 -11.87
C ARG A 68 -19.49 -6.48 -10.56
N ARG A 69 -19.65 -5.16 -10.63
CA ARG A 69 -19.98 -4.31 -9.49
C ARG A 69 -21.48 -4.22 -9.22
N GLY A 70 -22.29 -5.04 -9.91
CA GLY A 70 -23.73 -5.10 -9.72
C GLY A 70 -24.51 -4.04 -10.50
N THR A 71 -23.87 -3.33 -11.44
CA THR A 71 -24.58 -2.43 -12.34
C THR A 71 -25.38 -3.24 -13.36
N GLU A 72 -26.66 -2.89 -13.52
CA GLU A 72 -27.48 -3.48 -14.57
C GLU A 72 -27.02 -2.96 -15.94
N ILE A 73 -26.59 -3.88 -16.80
CA ILE A 73 -26.19 -3.58 -18.17
C ILE A 73 -27.10 -4.30 -19.16
N HIS A 74 -27.10 -3.82 -20.41
CA HIS A 74 -27.93 -4.38 -21.46
C HIS A 74 -27.70 -5.90 -21.64
N PRO A 75 -28.74 -6.75 -21.74
CA PRO A 75 -28.61 -8.21 -21.78
C PRO A 75 -27.62 -8.73 -22.84
N ALA A 76 -27.64 -8.17 -24.05
CA ALA A 76 -26.70 -8.57 -25.10
C ALA A 76 -25.23 -8.26 -24.77
N ILE A 77 -24.97 -7.24 -23.94
CA ILE A 77 -23.61 -6.90 -23.48
C ILE A 77 -23.23 -7.86 -22.36
N ARG A 78 -24.15 -8.16 -21.44
CA ARG A 78 -23.97 -9.16 -20.37
C ARG A 78 -23.59 -10.53 -20.93
N ASP A 79 -24.36 -11.06 -21.87
CA ASP A 79 -24.12 -12.40 -22.42
C ASP A 79 -22.74 -12.48 -23.14
N ASN A 80 -22.30 -11.38 -23.75
CA ASN A 80 -20.97 -11.29 -24.36
C ASN A 80 -19.85 -11.22 -23.31
N ILE A 81 -20.10 -10.55 -22.19
CA ILE A 81 -19.18 -10.48 -21.05
C ILE A 81 -19.02 -11.87 -20.44
N GLU A 82 -20.11 -12.55 -20.10
CA GLU A 82 -20.10 -13.85 -19.42
C GLU A 82 -19.31 -14.92 -20.22
N ARG A 83 -19.48 -14.95 -21.56
CA ARG A 83 -18.73 -15.87 -22.44
C ARG A 83 -17.21 -15.65 -22.43
N ARG A 84 -16.74 -14.45 -22.10
CA ARG A 84 -15.31 -14.10 -22.13
C ARG A 84 -14.63 -14.23 -20.77
N MET A 85 -15.39 -14.44 -19.71
CA MET A 85 -14.85 -14.53 -18.34
C MET A 85 -14.12 -15.85 -18.12
N ILE A 86 -13.11 -15.82 -17.26
CA ILE A 86 -12.35 -17.01 -16.85
C ILE A 86 -13.08 -17.81 -15.75
N LEU A 87 -13.97 -17.14 -15.02
CA LEU A 87 -14.70 -17.67 -13.86
C LEU A 87 -15.94 -18.50 -14.29
N PRO A 88 -16.58 -19.25 -13.36
CA PRO A 88 -17.53 -20.31 -13.71
C PRO A 88 -18.66 -19.83 -14.64
N GLY A 89 -18.78 -20.46 -15.82
CA GLY A 89 -19.76 -20.11 -16.86
C GLY A 89 -19.14 -19.56 -18.16
N GLY A 90 -17.85 -19.21 -18.17
CA GLY A 90 -17.15 -18.68 -19.34
C GLY A 90 -16.21 -19.70 -20.03
N GLN A 91 -14.89 -19.48 -19.92
CA GLN A 91 -13.88 -20.22 -20.67
C GLN A 91 -13.51 -21.59 -20.05
N PRO A 92 -13.23 -22.63 -20.86
CA PRO A 92 -12.68 -23.89 -20.37
C PRO A 92 -11.32 -23.71 -19.66
N VAL A 93 -11.03 -24.53 -18.66
CA VAL A 93 -9.79 -24.43 -17.82
C VAL A 93 -8.51 -24.39 -18.65
N GLY A 94 -8.39 -25.24 -19.68
CA GLY A 94 -7.19 -25.24 -20.55
C GLY A 94 -7.03 -23.94 -21.34
N VAL A 95 -8.13 -23.33 -21.77
CA VAL A 95 -8.12 -22.02 -22.44
C VAL A 95 -7.75 -20.93 -21.43
N ALA A 96 -8.35 -20.94 -20.24
CA ALA A 96 -8.04 -19.99 -19.18
C ALA A 96 -6.55 -19.99 -18.78
N LEU A 97 -5.94 -21.18 -18.66
CA LEU A 97 -4.50 -21.31 -18.36
C LEU A 97 -3.64 -20.66 -19.46
N SER A 98 -3.96 -20.95 -20.74
CA SER A 98 -3.23 -20.35 -21.87
C SER A 98 -3.38 -18.83 -21.92
N MET A 99 -4.57 -18.31 -21.60
CA MET A 99 -4.85 -16.88 -21.54
C MET A 99 -4.07 -16.20 -20.41
N ILE A 100 -3.99 -16.82 -19.23
CA ILE A 100 -3.22 -16.31 -18.09
C ILE A 100 -1.74 -16.22 -18.43
N GLN A 101 -1.16 -17.28 -19.00
CA GLN A 101 0.25 -17.29 -19.42
C GLN A 101 0.54 -16.20 -20.47
N THR A 102 -0.41 -16.00 -21.40
CA THR A 102 -0.30 -14.94 -22.43
C THR A 102 -0.43 -13.55 -21.83
N ARG A 103 -1.32 -13.37 -20.84
CA ARG A 103 -1.58 -12.07 -20.18
C ARG A 103 -0.45 -11.64 -19.26
N PHE A 104 0.22 -12.60 -18.60
CA PHE A 104 1.30 -12.37 -17.65
C PHE A 104 2.60 -13.06 -18.07
N PRO A 105 3.20 -12.71 -19.21
CA PRO A 105 4.41 -13.37 -19.71
C PRO A 105 5.62 -13.14 -18.80
N ARG A 106 5.56 -12.12 -17.92
CA ARG A 106 6.60 -11.80 -16.93
C ARG A 106 6.44 -12.56 -15.61
N ALA A 107 5.23 -13.05 -15.33
CA ALA A 107 5.03 -13.98 -14.22
C ALA A 107 5.53 -15.32 -14.76
N ASP A 108 6.77 -15.64 -14.44
CA ASP A 108 7.51 -16.84 -14.85
C ASP A 108 6.88 -18.09 -14.23
N MET A 109 5.63 -18.40 -14.62
CA MET A 109 4.75 -19.41 -14.02
C MET A 109 4.83 -20.71 -14.80
N ASP A 110 5.13 -21.81 -14.09
CA ASP A 110 4.89 -23.15 -14.60
C ASP A 110 3.39 -23.50 -14.57
N GLU A 111 3.02 -24.59 -15.25
CA GLU A 111 1.63 -25.03 -15.35
C GLU A 111 0.97 -25.29 -13.97
N PRO A 112 1.65 -25.92 -12.99
CA PRO A 112 1.11 -26.05 -11.63
C PRO A 112 0.85 -24.72 -10.94
N SER A 113 1.77 -23.74 -11.04
CA SER A 113 1.57 -22.43 -10.42
C SER A 113 0.47 -21.63 -11.09
N ALA A 114 0.36 -21.72 -12.42
CA ALA A 114 -0.74 -21.10 -13.16
C ALA A 114 -2.10 -21.69 -12.77
N ALA A 115 -2.18 -23.01 -12.55
CA ALA A 115 -3.37 -23.67 -12.05
C ALA A 115 -3.72 -23.24 -10.62
N LEU A 116 -2.75 -23.14 -9.72
CA LEU A 116 -2.97 -22.63 -8.35
C LEU A 116 -3.47 -21.18 -8.36
N PHE A 117 -2.88 -20.32 -9.18
CA PHE A 117 -3.32 -18.95 -9.36
C PHE A 117 -4.75 -18.87 -9.89
N LEU A 118 -5.10 -19.68 -10.89
CA LEU A 118 -6.46 -19.79 -11.43
C LEU A 118 -7.46 -20.25 -10.35
N TRP A 119 -7.08 -21.21 -9.50
CA TRP A 119 -7.92 -21.63 -8.38
C TRP A 119 -8.15 -20.53 -7.35
N ASP A 120 -7.15 -19.70 -7.07
CA ASP A 120 -7.32 -18.55 -6.18
C ASP A 120 -8.22 -17.48 -6.80
N CYS A 121 -8.11 -17.26 -8.12
CA CYS A 121 -9.03 -16.43 -8.89
C CYS A 121 -10.48 -16.94 -8.70
N VAL A 122 -10.72 -18.24 -8.89
CA VAL A 122 -12.04 -18.86 -8.73
C VAL A 122 -12.55 -18.74 -7.29
N ARG A 123 -11.74 -19.02 -6.28
CA ARG A 123 -12.14 -18.91 -4.86
C ARG A 123 -12.54 -17.48 -4.49
N LEU A 124 -11.76 -16.51 -4.93
CA LEU A 124 -12.03 -15.09 -4.70
C LEU A 124 -13.13 -14.54 -5.58
N ASP A 125 -13.53 -15.30 -6.60
CA ASP A 125 -14.34 -14.87 -7.72
C ASP A 125 -13.66 -13.73 -8.51
N LEU A 126 -12.34 -13.55 -8.48
CA LEU A 126 -11.66 -12.44 -9.17
C LEU A 126 -11.13 -12.87 -10.54
N ASP A 127 -11.28 -12.02 -11.56
CA ASP A 127 -10.84 -12.35 -12.92
C ASP A 127 -9.57 -11.58 -13.30
N PRO A 128 -8.49 -12.30 -13.62
CA PRO A 128 -7.23 -11.67 -13.92
C PRO A 128 -7.24 -10.93 -15.28
N LEU A 129 -8.18 -11.22 -16.18
CA LEU A 129 -8.31 -10.48 -17.45
C LEU A 129 -8.82 -9.07 -17.25
N LEU A 130 -9.54 -8.82 -16.16
CA LEU A 130 -10.06 -7.51 -15.79
C LEU A 130 -9.12 -6.71 -14.90
N GLY A 131 -7.91 -7.23 -14.66
CA GLY A 131 -6.95 -6.62 -13.76
C GLY A 131 -7.40 -6.62 -12.30
N GLU A 132 -8.33 -7.48 -11.90
CA GLU A 132 -8.80 -7.60 -10.52
C GLU A 132 -7.76 -8.29 -9.62
N ILE A 133 -6.98 -9.20 -10.22
CA ILE A 133 -6.00 -10.02 -9.52
C ILE A 133 -4.82 -10.32 -10.44
N PHE A 134 -3.61 -10.28 -9.89
CA PHE A 134 -2.36 -10.42 -10.62
C PHE A 134 -1.45 -11.45 -9.97
N PRO A 135 -0.73 -12.28 -10.74
CA PRO A 135 0.28 -13.17 -10.19
C PRO A 135 1.60 -12.43 -9.96
N ALA A 136 2.17 -12.55 -8.75
CA ALA A 136 3.54 -12.14 -8.46
C ALA A 136 4.40 -13.37 -8.18
N THR A 137 5.43 -13.58 -9.00
CA THR A 137 6.32 -14.74 -8.87
C THR A 137 7.52 -14.41 -8.01
N PHE A 138 7.75 -15.23 -6.99
CA PHE A 138 8.92 -15.17 -6.11
C PHE A 138 9.80 -16.38 -6.36
N ARG A 139 11.10 -16.15 -6.51
CA ARG A 139 12.09 -17.22 -6.62
C ARG A 139 12.62 -17.55 -5.24
N VAL A 140 12.49 -18.81 -4.85
CA VAL A 140 12.80 -19.31 -3.52
C VAL A 140 13.79 -20.45 -3.64
N LYS A 141 14.87 -20.41 -2.86
CA LYS A 141 15.77 -21.58 -2.76
C LYS A 141 15.30 -22.48 -1.62
N GLY A 142 14.99 -23.73 -1.95
CA GLY A 142 14.65 -24.78 -0.99
C GLY A 142 15.85 -25.20 -0.15
N LYS A 143 15.59 -26.02 0.88
CA LYS A 143 16.63 -26.59 1.77
C LYS A 143 17.58 -27.55 1.04
N ASP A 144 17.12 -28.09 -0.09
CA ASP A 144 17.83 -28.94 -1.04
C ASP A 144 18.66 -28.13 -2.06
N ASN A 145 18.72 -26.80 -1.93
CA ASN A 145 19.39 -25.89 -2.85
C ASN A 145 18.75 -25.86 -4.26
N ILE A 146 17.54 -26.41 -4.41
CA ILE A 146 16.75 -26.35 -5.64
C ILE A 146 15.94 -25.04 -5.62
N GLU A 147 15.92 -24.33 -6.75
CA GLU A 147 15.13 -23.11 -6.91
C GLU A 147 13.68 -23.47 -7.26
N HIS A 148 12.76 -23.14 -6.37
CA HIS A 148 11.33 -23.25 -6.57
C HIS A 148 10.72 -21.87 -6.80
N LYS A 149 9.67 -21.81 -7.62
CA LYS A 149 8.91 -20.59 -7.87
C LYS A 149 7.62 -20.66 -7.09
N VAL A 150 7.29 -19.59 -6.37
CA VAL A 150 6.02 -19.46 -5.67
C VAL A 150 5.27 -18.29 -6.27
N VAL A 151 4.00 -18.52 -6.62
CA VAL A 151 3.12 -17.48 -7.14
C VAL A 151 2.23 -16.97 -6.01
N GLN A 152 2.37 -15.69 -5.70
CA GLN A 152 1.52 -14.98 -4.75
C GLN A 152 0.52 -14.11 -5.51
N PRO A 153 -0.79 -14.31 -5.34
CA PRO A 153 -1.77 -13.39 -5.90
C PRO A 153 -1.73 -12.01 -5.24
N ILE A 154 -1.79 -10.96 -6.05
CA ILE A 154 -1.93 -9.55 -5.66
C ILE A 154 -3.29 -9.03 -6.17
N ILE A 155 -4.18 -8.65 -5.26
CA ILE A 155 -5.49 -8.09 -5.59
C ILE A 155 -5.35 -6.58 -5.82
N SER A 156 -5.89 -6.11 -6.94
CA SER A 156 -5.92 -4.71 -7.32
C SER A 156 -7.00 -3.93 -6.59
N GLU A 157 -7.02 -2.60 -6.75
CA GLU A 157 -8.16 -1.79 -6.29
C GLU A 157 -9.48 -2.30 -6.85
N ASP A 158 -9.55 -2.54 -8.15
CA ASP A 158 -10.75 -3.05 -8.81
C ASP A 158 -11.15 -4.41 -8.25
N GLY A 159 -10.19 -5.28 -7.93
CA GLY A 159 -10.47 -6.57 -7.34
C GLY A 159 -11.07 -6.47 -5.94
N TRP A 160 -10.62 -5.52 -5.11
CA TRP A 160 -11.25 -5.28 -3.81
C TRP A 160 -12.66 -4.74 -3.93
N LEU A 161 -12.91 -3.83 -4.87
CA LEU A 161 -14.25 -3.31 -5.15
C LEU A 161 -15.19 -4.40 -5.68
N SER A 162 -14.73 -5.23 -6.61
CA SER A 162 -15.49 -6.37 -7.14
C SER A 162 -15.75 -7.43 -6.06
N LEU A 163 -14.81 -7.64 -5.13
CA LEU A 163 -15.02 -8.54 -4.00
C LEU A 163 -16.14 -8.02 -3.08
N ALA A 164 -16.14 -6.72 -2.76
CA ALA A 164 -17.19 -6.09 -1.96
C ALA A 164 -18.55 -6.17 -2.64
N ALA A 165 -18.61 -5.78 -3.92
CA ALA A 165 -19.84 -5.74 -4.69
C ALA A 165 -20.51 -7.12 -4.82
N ARG A 166 -19.73 -8.21 -4.88
CA ARG A 166 -20.29 -9.56 -5.04
C ARG A 166 -20.55 -10.26 -3.73
N SER A 167 -19.71 -10.04 -2.72
CA SER A 167 -19.95 -10.60 -1.39
C SER A 167 -21.15 -9.94 -0.72
N CYS A 168 -21.45 -8.68 -1.09
CA CYS A 168 -22.46 -7.86 -0.42
C CYS A 168 -23.31 -7.06 -1.43
N ALA A 169 -23.81 -7.67 -2.51
CA ALA A 169 -24.51 -6.98 -3.61
C ALA A 169 -25.69 -6.09 -3.14
N GLU A 170 -26.45 -6.57 -2.16
CA GLU A 170 -27.59 -5.83 -1.60
C GLU A 170 -27.18 -4.59 -0.80
N ALA A 171 -25.99 -4.62 -0.20
CA ALA A 171 -25.44 -3.51 0.59
C ALA A 171 -24.51 -2.58 -0.22
N TRP A 172 -24.06 -3.04 -1.39
CA TRP A 172 -23.13 -2.29 -2.24
C TRP A 172 -23.76 -1.03 -2.82
N ALA A 173 -23.16 0.13 -2.55
CA ALA A 173 -23.63 1.44 -3.04
C ALA A 173 -22.70 2.07 -4.09
N GLY A 174 -21.72 1.32 -4.60
CA GLY A 174 -20.72 1.81 -5.52
C GLY A 174 -19.36 2.07 -4.87
N SER A 175 -18.39 2.44 -5.70
CA SER A 175 -17.02 2.72 -5.25
C SER A 175 -16.96 4.00 -4.41
N PRO A 176 -16.10 4.04 -3.38
CA PRO A 176 -15.94 5.23 -2.56
C PRO A 176 -15.29 6.35 -3.39
N LYS A 177 -15.67 7.59 -3.10
CA LYS A 177 -14.95 8.78 -3.57
C LYS A 177 -13.64 8.88 -2.82
N THR A 178 -12.54 9.15 -3.53
CA THR A 178 -11.25 9.40 -2.89
C THR A 178 -10.81 10.84 -3.04
N MET A 179 -10.23 11.40 -1.99
CA MET A 179 -9.68 12.74 -1.98
C MET A 179 -8.42 12.81 -1.11
N ARG A 180 -7.58 13.82 -1.33
CA ARG A 180 -6.42 14.04 -0.46
C ARG A 180 -6.88 14.48 0.92
N LEU A 181 -6.04 14.25 1.93
CA LEU A 181 -6.35 14.68 3.29
C LEU A 181 -6.60 16.19 3.37
N GLU A 182 -5.78 17.00 2.71
CA GLU A 182 -5.90 18.46 2.71
C GLU A 182 -7.23 18.92 2.09
N GLU A 183 -7.61 18.33 0.95
CA GLU A 183 -8.89 18.58 0.28
C GLU A 183 -10.08 18.14 1.16
N TYR A 184 -9.97 16.96 1.78
CA TYR A 184 -11.00 16.47 2.70
C TYR A 184 -11.23 17.41 3.87
N LEU A 185 -10.16 17.90 4.50
CA LEU A 185 -10.28 18.85 5.60
C LEU A 185 -11.04 20.10 5.15
N GLN A 186 -10.79 20.62 3.95
CA GLN A 186 -11.52 21.77 3.42
C GLN A 186 -13.01 21.53 3.18
N THR A 187 -13.45 20.27 3.04
CA THR A 187 -14.89 19.93 2.97
C THR A 187 -15.57 19.89 4.33
N GLN A 188 -14.80 19.82 5.42
CA GLN A 188 -15.34 19.75 6.78
C GLN A 188 -15.69 21.14 7.30
N ASP A 189 -16.86 21.29 7.91
CA ASP A 189 -17.32 22.57 8.47
C ASP A 189 -16.31 23.19 9.46
N ALA A 190 -15.58 22.35 10.20
CA ALA A 190 -14.56 22.77 11.15
C ALA A 190 -13.32 23.43 10.52
N TYR A 191 -13.06 23.19 9.23
CA TYR A 191 -11.84 23.64 8.56
C TYR A 191 -12.08 24.35 7.22
N LYS A 192 -13.32 24.42 6.72
CA LYS A 192 -13.66 25.03 5.42
C LYS A 192 -13.27 26.52 5.30
N GLU A 193 -13.29 27.25 6.41
CA GLU A 193 -12.94 28.69 6.44
C GLU A 193 -11.45 28.93 6.70
N LYS A 194 -10.67 27.88 6.97
CA LYS A 194 -9.24 28.00 7.25
C LYS A 194 -8.44 28.24 5.98
N THR A 195 -7.36 28.99 6.12
CA THR A 195 -6.42 29.23 5.04
C THR A 195 -5.72 27.93 4.64
N HIS A 196 -5.28 27.85 3.38
CA HIS A 196 -4.55 26.68 2.87
C HIS A 196 -3.27 26.36 3.68
N THR A 197 -2.63 27.37 4.26
CA THR A 197 -1.47 27.19 5.16
C THR A 197 -1.84 26.50 6.47
N GLU A 198 -2.94 26.89 7.11
CA GLU A 198 -3.42 26.28 8.35
C GLU A 198 -3.89 24.83 8.12
N VAL A 199 -4.57 24.58 7.00
CA VAL A 199 -4.99 23.21 6.62
C VAL A 199 -3.78 22.30 6.45
N LYS A 200 -2.68 22.79 5.87
CA LYS A 200 -1.44 22.02 5.73
C LYS A 200 -0.79 21.66 7.07
N GLU A 201 -0.83 22.56 8.05
CA GLU A 201 -0.30 22.29 9.39
C GLU A 201 -1.13 21.24 10.10
N ILE A 202 -2.46 21.36 10.05
CA ILE A 202 -3.39 20.36 10.61
C ILE A 202 -3.19 19.00 9.93
N ALA A 203 -3.06 18.98 8.60
CA ALA A 203 -2.78 17.76 7.86
C ALA A 203 -1.46 17.13 8.29
N ARG A 204 -0.43 17.93 8.60
CA ARG A 204 0.87 17.45 9.10
C ARG A 204 0.76 16.80 10.49
N GLU A 205 -0.05 17.37 11.37
CA GLU A 205 -0.36 16.77 12.68
C GLU A 205 -1.08 15.43 12.52
N ILE A 206 -2.15 15.39 11.73
CA ILE A 206 -2.91 14.16 11.45
C ILE A 206 -2.01 13.08 10.82
N LYS A 207 -1.13 13.45 9.87
CA LYS A 207 -0.15 12.53 9.26
C LYS A 207 0.80 11.94 10.31
N THR A 208 1.27 12.77 11.23
CA THR A 208 2.14 12.34 12.34
C THR A 208 1.43 11.35 13.25
N ASP A 209 0.15 11.60 13.57
CA ASP A 209 -0.62 10.70 14.43
C ASP A 209 -0.96 9.38 13.73
N LEU A 210 -1.40 9.43 12.47
CA LEU A 210 -1.82 8.25 11.71
C LEU A 210 -0.64 7.32 11.40
N CYS A 211 0.50 7.87 10.99
CA CYS A 211 1.55 7.07 10.39
C CYS A 211 2.97 7.40 10.87
N ARG A 212 3.13 8.34 11.82
CA ARG A 212 4.40 8.80 12.38
C ARG A 212 5.35 9.40 11.33
N ASP A 213 4.79 9.90 10.23
CA ASP A 213 5.53 10.55 9.15
C ASP A 213 4.76 11.80 8.70
N PRO A 214 5.23 13.02 9.02
CA PRO A 214 4.55 14.28 8.68
C PRO A 214 4.49 14.55 7.18
N GLU A 215 5.39 13.93 6.41
CA GLU A 215 5.52 14.12 4.95
C GLU A 215 4.91 12.96 4.16
N ALA A 216 4.18 12.06 4.83
CA ALA A 216 3.48 10.97 4.17
C ALA A 216 2.39 11.47 3.21
N TYR A 217 2.21 10.72 2.13
CA TYR A 217 1.06 10.87 1.26
C TYR A 217 -0.15 10.23 1.94
N VAL A 218 -1.23 10.98 2.15
CA VAL A 218 -2.44 10.49 2.81
C VAL A 218 -3.67 10.79 1.96
N TRP A 219 -4.52 9.79 1.81
CA TRP A 219 -5.78 9.84 1.10
C TRP A 219 -6.91 9.36 1.99
N VAL A 220 -8.09 9.92 1.76
CA VAL A 220 -9.35 9.57 2.42
C VAL A 220 -10.26 8.94 1.38
N ALA A 221 -10.74 7.74 1.64
CA ALA A 221 -11.81 7.09 0.89
C ALA A 221 -13.12 7.31 1.66
N ILE A 222 -14.11 7.88 0.99
CA ILE A 222 -15.44 8.20 1.53
C ILE A 222 -16.47 7.45 0.70
N GLY A 223 -17.20 6.55 1.34
CA GLY A 223 -18.30 5.87 0.70
C GLY A 223 -19.25 5.30 1.73
N HIS A 224 -20.40 4.87 1.28
CA HIS A 224 -21.42 4.29 2.14
C HIS A 224 -21.76 2.88 1.67
N ARG A 225 -22.42 2.15 2.58
CA ARG A 225 -23.28 1.03 2.19
C ARG A 225 -24.69 1.56 2.00
N LYS A 226 -25.53 0.84 1.26
CA LYS A 226 -26.95 1.23 1.09
C LYS A 226 -27.71 1.34 2.42
N ASP A 227 -27.25 0.63 3.45
CA ASP A 227 -27.86 0.56 4.79
C ASP A 227 -27.21 1.47 5.83
N GLN A 228 -26.20 2.28 5.47
CA GLN A 228 -25.43 3.09 6.42
C GLN A 228 -25.09 4.47 5.85
N ASP A 229 -24.76 5.41 6.72
CA ASP A 229 -24.22 6.71 6.33
C ASP A 229 -22.79 6.60 5.76
N ASP A 230 -22.29 7.72 5.24
CA ASP A 230 -20.92 7.79 4.72
C ASP A 230 -19.89 7.40 5.79
N THR A 231 -19.03 6.47 5.40
CA THR A 231 -17.89 5.98 6.18
C THR A 231 -16.60 6.43 5.52
N ILE A 232 -15.61 6.73 6.36
CA ILE A 232 -14.30 7.18 5.91
C ILE A 232 -13.21 6.18 6.30
N ALA A 233 -12.24 5.99 5.41
CA ALA A 233 -11.02 5.27 5.74
C ALA A 233 -9.79 6.01 5.21
N TYR A 234 -8.72 5.99 6.01
CA TYR A 234 -7.44 6.62 5.66
C TYR A 234 -6.45 5.60 5.11
N GLY A 235 -5.82 5.95 3.99
CA GLY A 235 -4.68 5.24 3.42
C GLY A 235 -3.46 6.14 3.33
N TRP A 236 -2.29 5.59 3.62
CA TRP A 236 -1.05 6.36 3.60
C TRP A 236 0.12 5.61 2.96
N TYR A 237 1.07 6.39 2.47
CA TYR A 237 2.36 5.95 1.95
C TYR A 237 3.46 6.84 2.53
N LYS A 238 4.39 6.25 3.27
CA LYS A 238 5.46 6.96 3.98
C LYS A 238 6.63 7.25 3.05
N LYS A 239 7.37 8.31 3.36
CA LYS A 239 8.59 8.65 2.64
C LYS A 239 9.68 7.60 2.81
N SER A 240 9.74 6.94 3.96
CA SER A 240 10.64 5.80 4.21
C SER A 240 10.34 4.59 3.32
N GLU A 241 9.17 4.53 2.68
CA GLU A 241 8.78 3.46 1.76
C GLU A 241 9.19 3.77 0.30
N GLU A 242 9.80 4.93 -0.03
CA GLU A 242 10.11 5.37 -1.41
C GLU A 242 11.11 4.49 -2.23
N GLY A 243 11.47 3.29 -1.75
CA GLY A 243 12.44 2.40 -2.39
C GLY A 243 11.89 1.31 -3.32
N VAL A 244 10.58 1.03 -3.35
CA VAL A 244 10.06 -0.22 -3.93
C VAL A 244 8.88 0.03 -4.86
N VAL A 245 9.11 0.03 -6.19
CA VAL A 245 8.15 0.05 -7.34
C VAL A 245 7.16 1.24 -7.40
N ALA A 246 6.83 1.86 -6.26
CA ALA A 246 5.90 2.97 -6.06
C ALA A 246 6.59 4.35 -6.07
N LYS A 247 7.92 4.40 -6.26
CA LYS A 247 8.71 5.63 -6.37
C LYS A 247 8.10 6.66 -7.34
N ASN A 248 7.43 6.18 -8.38
CA ASN A 248 6.91 7.04 -9.43
C ASN A 248 5.52 7.62 -9.11
N LEU A 249 4.73 7.01 -8.21
CA LEU A 249 3.34 7.44 -7.90
C LEU A 249 2.93 7.12 -6.45
N PRO A 250 3.62 7.65 -5.42
CA PRO A 250 3.35 7.33 -4.01
C PRO A 250 1.94 7.75 -3.55
N GLY A 251 1.40 8.83 -4.12
CA GLY A 251 0.01 9.24 -3.89
C GLY A 251 -1.02 8.21 -4.38
N ASN A 252 -0.76 7.51 -5.49
CA ASN A 252 -1.67 6.47 -5.97
C ASN A 252 -1.66 5.26 -5.02
N GLN A 253 -0.52 4.92 -4.43
CA GLN A 253 -0.46 3.84 -3.44
C GLN A 253 -1.23 4.18 -2.17
N ALA A 254 -1.09 5.41 -1.65
CA ALA A 254 -1.88 5.87 -0.52
C ALA A 254 -3.39 5.81 -0.82
N ARG A 255 -3.81 6.21 -2.02
CA ARG A 255 -5.21 6.12 -2.50
C ARG A 255 -5.70 4.66 -2.55
N VAL A 256 -4.96 3.78 -3.20
CA VAL A 256 -5.30 2.35 -3.29
C VAL A 256 -5.40 1.74 -1.89
N ARG A 257 -4.46 2.04 -0.99
CA ARG A 257 -4.50 1.59 0.41
C ARG A 257 -5.75 2.10 1.14
N ALA A 258 -6.18 3.34 0.88
CA ALA A 258 -7.39 3.91 1.48
C ALA A 258 -8.64 3.14 1.05
N ILE A 259 -8.77 2.83 -0.25
CA ILE A 259 -9.90 2.06 -0.79
C ILE A 259 -9.90 0.63 -0.26
N LYS A 260 -8.74 -0.05 -0.33
CA LYS A 260 -8.59 -1.41 0.21
C LYS A 260 -8.97 -1.45 1.69
N ARG A 261 -8.59 -0.44 2.46
CA ARG A 261 -8.94 -0.31 3.88
C ARG A 261 -10.43 -0.06 4.08
N TRP A 262 -11.02 0.86 3.33
CA TRP A 262 -12.45 1.14 3.35
C TRP A 262 -13.26 -0.12 3.10
N VAL A 263 -12.93 -0.89 2.04
CA VAL A 263 -13.62 -2.16 1.75
C VAL A 263 -13.56 -3.12 2.94
N ARG A 264 -12.39 -3.26 3.59
CA ARG A 264 -12.23 -4.14 4.75
C ARG A 264 -13.03 -3.68 5.97
N GLU A 265 -13.11 -2.37 6.20
CA GLU A 265 -13.79 -1.83 7.37
C GLU A 265 -15.32 -1.81 7.19
N VAL A 266 -15.78 -1.62 5.97
CA VAL A 266 -17.20 -1.44 5.63
C VAL A 266 -17.89 -2.76 5.28
N PHE A 267 -17.19 -3.69 4.63
CA PHE A 267 -17.74 -4.98 4.19
C PHE A 267 -17.11 -6.13 4.99
N PRO A 268 -17.67 -6.50 6.17
CA PRO A 268 -17.12 -7.55 7.01
C PRO A 268 -17.09 -8.91 6.33
N GLU A 269 -18.01 -9.17 5.39
CA GLU A 269 -18.04 -10.41 4.61
C GLU A 269 -16.83 -10.49 3.66
N ALA A 270 -16.52 -9.39 2.96
CA ALA A 270 -15.32 -9.30 2.14
C ALA A 270 -14.05 -9.40 2.99
N LYS A 271 -14.03 -8.77 4.18
CA LYS A 271 -12.93 -8.90 5.15
C LYS A 271 -12.74 -10.35 5.60
N ALA A 272 -13.81 -11.07 5.92
CA ALA A 272 -13.77 -12.46 6.37
C ALA A 272 -13.20 -13.38 5.29
N LYS A 273 -13.70 -13.26 4.04
CA LYS A 273 -13.21 -14.01 2.89
C LYS A 273 -11.72 -13.75 2.64
N MET A 274 -11.28 -12.50 2.78
CA MET A 274 -9.87 -12.16 2.67
C MET A 274 -9.03 -12.71 3.81
N LYS A 275 -9.55 -12.75 5.04
CA LYS A 275 -8.84 -13.33 6.20
C LYS A 275 -8.55 -14.81 5.98
N GLU A 276 -9.52 -15.56 5.46
CA GLU A 276 -9.36 -16.98 5.10
C GLU A 276 -8.31 -17.17 3.99
N MET A 277 -8.39 -16.37 2.93
CA MET A 277 -7.44 -16.45 1.82
C MET A 277 -6.02 -16.04 2.22
N THR A 278 -5.88 -14.99 3.04
CA THR A 278 -4.59 -14.56 3.58
C THR A 278 -3.98 -15.65 4.47
N ALA A 279 -4.76 -16.33 5.31
CA ALA A 279 -4.25 -17.46 6.10
C ALA A 279 -3.75 -18.59 5.21
N THR A 280 -4.50 -18.93 4.16
CA THR A 280 -4.11 -19.94 3.17
C THR A 280 -2.83 -19.55 2.43
N TRP A 281 -2.67 -18.27 2.06
CA TRP A 281 -1.46 -17.78 1.41
C TRP A 281 -0.25 -17.78 2.35
N MET A 282 -0.44 -17.42 3.63
CA MET A 282 0.62 -17.52 4.64
C MET A 282 1.08 -18.96 4.85
N GLU A 283 0.15 -19.92 4.87
CA GLU A 283 0.49 -21.35 4.93
C GLU A 283 1.30 -21.79 3.71
N ARG A 284 0.87 -21.40 2.49
CA ARG A 284 1.62 -21.70 1.26
C ARG A 284 2.99 -21.02 1.20
N ALA A 285 3.11 -19.82 1.78
CA ALA A 285 4.38 -19.09 1.86
C ALA A 285 5.41 -19.82 2.73
N GLY A 286 4.97 -20.66 3.69
CA GLY A 286 5.87 -21.38 4.59
C GLY A 286 6.81 -20.41 5.30
N ASP A 287 8.12 -20.70 5.30
CA ASP A 287 9.17 -19.87 5.93
C ASP A 287 9.74 -18.79 4.98
N VAL A 288 9.11 -18.51 3.84
CA VAL A 288 9.62 -17.57 2.85
C VAL A 288 9.29 -16.13 3.23
N ARG A 289 10.26 -15.47 3.88
CA ARG A 289 10.14 -14.09 4.39
C ARG A 289 9.68 -13.07 3.35
N ASP A 290 10.16 -13.14 2.11
CA ASP A 290 9.79 -12.15 1.09
C ASP A 290 8.30 -12.23 0.73
N ILE A 291 7.75 -13.45 0.67
CA ILE A 291 6.33 -13.68 0.37
C ILE A 291 5.48 -13.28 1.58
N GLN A 292 5.89 -13.65 2.79
CA GLN A 292 5.24 -13.23 4.03
C GLN A 292 5.18 -11.70 4.13
N ASN A 293 6.28 -11.00 3.86
CA ASN A 293 6.34 -9.54 3.87
C ASN A 293 5.37 -8.92 2.85
N VAL A 294 5.25 -9.50 1.65
CA VAL A 294 4.29 -9.02 0.64
C VAL A 294 2.86 -9.27 1.08
N ILE A 295 2.56 -10.45 1.62
CA ILE A 295 1.23 -10.77 2.13
C ILE A 295 0.85 -9.83 3.27
N GLU A 296 1.77 -9.62 4.22
CA GLU A 296 1.57 -8.70 5.34
C GLU A 296 1.42 -7.26 4.86
N ALA A 297 2.20 -6.80 3.88
CA ALA A 297 2.12 -5.44 3.38
C ALA A 297 0.81 -5.16 2.60
N GLU A 298 0.39 -6.09 1.73
CA GLU A 298 -0.78 -5.91 0.87
C GLU A 298 -2.11 -6.21 1.57
N TYR A 299 -2.08 -7.21 2.46
CA TYR A 299 -3.26 -7.78 3.11
C TYR A 299 -3.17 -7.68 4.61
N HIS A 300 -2.50 -6.64 5.15
CA HIS A 300 -2.61 -6.34 6.57
C HIS A 300 -4.09 -6.11 6.93
N ILE A 301 -4.76 -7.16 7.39
CA ILE A 301 -6.12 -7.11 7.86
C ILE A 301 -6.02 -6.67 9.30
N ILE A 302 -6.25 -5.39 9.50
CA ILE A 302 -6.25 -4.67 10.78
C ILE A 302 -6.83 -5.60 11.86
N THR A 303 -5.96 -6.02 12.78
CA THR A 303 -6.34 -6.59 14.07
C THR A 303 -7.14 -5.54 14.84
N GLU A 304 -8.23 -6.01 15.45
CA GLU A 304 -9.30 -5.22 16.06
C GLU A 304 -8.78 -4.17 17.06
N GLY A 305 -8.75 -2.92 16.61
CA GLY A 305 -8.65 -1.73 17.46
C GLY A 305 -9.44 -0.61 16.79
N PRO A 306 -10.37 0.07 17.48
CA PRO A 306 -11.13 1.16 16.88
C PRO A 306 -10.17 2.27 16.44
N PRO A 307 -10.40 2.90 15.27
CA PRO A 307 -9.64 4.08 14.91
C PRO A 307 -9.86 5.16 15.97
N PRO A 308 -8.84 5.96 16.32
CA PRO A 308 -9.03 7.10 17.19
C PRO A 308 -10.03 8.05 16.52
N LYS A 309 -11.23 8.17 17.12
CA LYS A 309 -12.17 9.23 16.77
C LYS A 309 -11.54 10.56 17.15
N LEU A 310 -11.39 11.45 16.18
CA LEU A 310 -11.08 12.85 16.43
C LEU A 310 -12.34 13.49 17.02
N GLU A 311 -12.43 13.54 18.35
CA GLU A 311 -13.51 14.26 19.04
C GLU A 311 -13.19 15.76 19.07
N GLY A 312 -14.03 16.55 18.42
CA GLY A 312 -14.13 18.00 18.60
C GLY A 312 -15.56 18.37 18.98
N GLY A 313 -15.77 18.91 20.18
CA GLY A 313 -17.05 19.47 20.63
C GLY A 313 -17.21 19.52 22.16
N GLU A 314 -16.94 20.68 22.75
CA GLU A 314 -16.94 20.99 24.19
C GLU A 314 -18.24 20.71 24.96
N LYS A 315 -18.11 20.32 26.24
CA LYS A 315 -18.62 21.12 27.39
C LYS A 315 -17.98 20.72 28.72
N THR A 316 -17.04 21.56 29.12
CA THR A 316 -16.74 22.11 30.45
C THR A 316 -17.60 21.68 31.65
N GLY A 317 -16.91 21.27 32.72
CA GLY A 317 -17.42 21.13 34.08
C GLY A 317 -16.27 20.90 35.07
N ALA A 318 -15.52 21.96 35.37
CA ALA A 318 -14.31 21.96 36.19
C ALA A 318 -14.55 21.65 37.68
N LYS A 319 -13.61 20.90 38.29
CA LYS A 319 -13.08 21.22 39.62
C LYS A 319 -11.56 21.01 39.69
N GLU A 320 -10.89 22.16 39.72
CA GLU A 320 -9.59 22.55 40.30
C GLU A 320 -8.78 21.50 41.08
N LYS A 321 -7.54 21.22 40.64
CA LYS A 321 -6.24 21.87 40.95
C LYS A 321 -5.55 21.35 42.21
N LYS A 322 -4.40 20.72 41.99
CA LYS A 322 -3.06 21.04 42.51
C LYS A 322 -2.09 20.22 41.65
N GLY A 323 -1.17 20.84 40.90
CA GLY A 323 0.07 21.38 41.45
C GLY A 323 1.19 20.34 41.20
N ALA A 324 1.90 20.56 40.09
CA ALA A 324 3.05 19.83 39.55
C ALA A 324 3.76 18.77 40.42
N GLU A 325 3.90 17.57 39.87
CA GLU A 325 5.16 16.83 39.98
C GLU A 325 5.40 15.97 38.75
N LYS A 326 6.56 16.18 38.11
CA LYS A 326 7.16 15.27 37.13
C LYS A 326 7.38 13.93 37.83
N GLN A 327 6.45 12.99 37.68
CA GLN A 327 6.72 11.58 37.93
C GLN A 327 7.00 10.88 36.60
N LYS A 328 8.32 10.76 36.35
CA LYS A 328 8.92 9.64 35.63
C LYS A 328 8.35 8.32 36.16
N SER A 329 7.95 7.46 35.25
CA SER A 329 7.91 6.01 35.46
C SER A 329 7.94 5.28 34.12
N PRO A 330 8.61 4.14 34.02
CA PRO A 330 10.01 3.89 34.36
C PRO A 330 10.79 3.64 33.06
N GLY A 331 12.09 3.96 33.07
CA GLY A 331 12.99 3.37 32.09
C GLY A 331 12.80 1.86 32.10
N ALA A 332 12.72 1.26 30.91
CA ALA A 332 12.81 -0.18 30.76
C ALA A 332 13.96 -0.67 31.67
N PRO A 333 13.78 -1.78 32.41
CA PRO A 333 14.91 -2.39 33.09
C PRO A 333 16.01 -2.55 32.03
N PRO A 334 17.27 -2.17 32.32
CA PRO A 334 18.33 -2.39 31.36
C PRO A 334 18.26 -3.86 31.00
N ALA A 335 17.97 -4.15 29.72
CA ALA A 335 18.09 -5.51 29.20
C ALA A 335 19.44 -6.01 29.72
N ALA A 336 19.43 -7.12 30.47
CA ALA A 336 20.63 -7.66 31.08
C ALA A 336 21.72 -7.62 30.02
N ARG A 337 22.77 -6.83 30.26
CA ARG A 337 23.81 -6.59 29.26
C ARG A 337 24.35 -7.95 28.87
N ARG A 338 24.30 -8.27 27.58
CA ARG A 338 24.87 -9.51 27.09
C ARG A 338 26.35 -9.50 27.42
N ASP A 339 26.87 -10.56 28.04
CA ASP A 339 28.29 -10.66 28.35
C ASP A 339 29.08 -10.73 27.03
N PRO A 340 30.02 -9.79 26.75
CA PRO A 340 30.87 -9.83 25.56
C PRO A 340 31.68 -11.13 25.41
N ALA A 341 31.88 -11.90 26.48
CA ALA A 341 32.53 -13.21 26.44
C ALA A 341 31.68 -14.30 25.77
N THR A 342 30.35 -14.12 25.71
CA THR A 342 29.38 -15.11 25.19
C THR A 342 28.98 -14.89 23.73
N VAL A 343 29.59 -13.91 23.05
CA VAL A 343 29.32 -13.60 21.65
C VAL A 343 30.23 -14.43 20.75
N THR A 344 29.64 -15.17 19.80
CA THR A 344 30.35 -15.98 18.82
C THR A 344 30.24 -15.37 17.41
N LYS A 345 30.98 -15.93 16.45
CA LYS A 345 31.03 -15.42 15.06
C LYS A 345 29.67 -15.47 14.37
N GLU A 346 28.85 -16.45 14.75
CA GLU A 346 27.51 -16.68 14.21
C GLU A 346 26.51 -15.60 14.64
N ASP A 347 26.77 -14.90 15.75
CA ASP A 347 25.94 -13.77 16.22
C ASP A 347 26.13 -12.49 15.38
N ILE A 348 27.19 -12.44 14.57
CA ILE A 348 27.60 -11.24 13.81
C ILE A 348 27.80 -11.60 12.33
N PRO A 349 26.72 -11.98 11.61
CA PRO A 349 26.78 -12.28 10.18
C PRO A 349 27.01 -11.03 9.31
N ASP A 350 26.63 -9.85 9.79
CA ASP A 350 26.74 -8.58 9.08
C ASP A 350 27.01 -7.41 10.04
N LEU A 351 27.29 -6.22 9.48
CA LEU A 351 27.57 -5.01 10.26
C LEU A 351 26.33 -4.50 11.04
N ASN A 352 25.10 -4.82 10.62
CA ASN A 352 23.91 -4.45 11.39
C ASN A 352 23.80 -5.31 12.65
N ALA A 353 24.13 -6.60 12.54
CA ALA A 353 24.24 -7.51 13.67
C ALA A 353 25.35 -7.07 14.63
N LEU A 354 26.49 -6.61 14.12
CA LEU A 354 27.55 -6.01 14.93
C LEU A 354 27.02 -4.84 15.78
N ALA A 355 26.31 -3.88 15.17
CA ALA A 355 25.76 -2.73 15.88
C ALA A 355 24.72 -3.16 16.95
N LYS A 356 23.89 -4.16 16.64
CA LYS A 356 22.90 -4.71 17.56
C LYS A 356 23.55 -5.42 18.76
N VAL A 357 24.61 -6.21 18.52
CA VAL A 357 25.35 -6.90 19.59
C VAL A 357 26.13 -5.89 20.44
N CYS A 358 26.72 -4.85 19.85
CA CYS A 358 27.37 -3.76 20.59
C CYS A 358 26.37 -2.97 21.47
N PHE A 359 25.14 -2.77 20.99
CA PHE A 359 24.06 -2.20 21.80
C PHE A 359 23.68 -3.11 22.97
N GLN A 360 23.59 -4.42 22.75
CA GLN A 360 23.26 -5.40 23.80
C GLN A 360 24.37 -5.55 24.86
N CYS A 361 25.64 -5.43 24.46
CA CYS A 361 26.77 -5.61 25.37
C CYS A 361 27.14 -4.31 26.12
N TRP A 362 27.16 -3.18 25.41
CA TRP A 362 27.67 -1.90 25.93
C TRP A 362 26.72 -0.71 25.77
N GLY A 363 25.53 -0.89 25.22
CA GLY A 363 24.56 0.20 24.99
C GLY A 363 24.96 1.17 23.89
N MET A 364 25.89 0.80 23.01
CA MET A 364 26.38 1.66 21.94
C MET A 364 25.36 1.82 20.81
N GLN A 365 25.10 3.07 20.41
CA GLN A 365 24.34 3.38 19.19
C GLN A 365 25.21 3.12 17.95
N PRO A 366 24.64 2.78 16.78
CA PRO A 366 25.41 2.45 15.58
C PRO A 366 26.46 3.50 15.20
N THR A 367 26.14 4.80 15.32
CA THR A 367 27.08 5.90 15.04
C THR A 367 28.30 5.92 15.97
N ALA A 368 28.16 5.45 17.21
CA ALA A 368 29.27 5.32 18.15
C ALA A 368 30.14 4.09 17.83
N VAL A 369 29.54 3.01 17.32
CA VAL A 369 30.25 1.80 16.88
C VAL A 369 31.21 2.12 15.74
N TRP A 370 30.75 2.87 14.73
CA TRP A 370 31.58 3.26 13.58
C TRP A 370 32.72 4.20 13.97
N ARG A 371 32.42 5.16 14.85
CA ARG A 371 33.42 6.10 15.37
C ARG A 371 34.54 5.40 16.14
N GLU A 372 34.20 4.37 16.94
CA GLU A 372 35.19 3.59 17.68
C GLU A 372 36.14 2.81 16.76
N LEU A 373 35.64 2.42 15.59
CA LEU A 373 36.42 1.76 14.53
C LEU A 373 37.20 2.75 13.64
N GLY A 374 37.03 4.06 13.84
CA GLY A 374 37.68 5.10 13.05
C GLY A 374 36.98 5.46 11.73
N TYR A 375 35.73 5.03 11.54
CA TYR A 375 34.95 5.28 10.32
C TYR A 375 33.83 6.28 10.54
N SER A 376 33.50 7.07 9.50
CA SER A 376 32.42 8.06 9.55
C SER A 376 31.05 7.43 9.34
N SER A 377 31.00 6.31 8.60
CA SER A 377 29.77 5.58 8.32
C SER A 377 30.03 4.08 8.08
N MET A 378 28.97 3.28 8.17
CA MET A 378 29.02 1.83 7.91
C MET A 378 29.50 1.47 6.50
N LEU A 379 29.31 2.37 5.52
CA LEU A 379 29.68 2.15 4.12
C LEU A 379 31.20 2.21 3.87
N GLU A 380 31.96 2.76 4.81
CA GLU A 380 33.42 2.91 4.72
C GLU A 380 34.17 1.69 5.28
N ILE A 381 33.46 0.72 5.86
CA ILE A 381 34.05 -0.44 6.53
C ILE A 381 34.41 -1.49 5.48
N SER A 382 35.70 -1.72 5.28
CA SER A 382 36.25 -2.76 4.41
C SER A 382 36.56 -4.08 5.14
N GLU A 383 36.45 -4.09 6.46
CA GLU A 383 36.77 -5.24 7.32
C GLU A 383 35.54 -6.15 7.55
N GLY A 384 35.81 -7.42 7.87
CA GLY A 384 34.76 -8.36 8.21
C GLY A 384 34.03 -7.97 9.51
N PRO A 385 32.70 -8.18 9.63
CA PRO A 385 31.93 -7.83 10.83
C PRO A 385 32.49 -8.43 12.12
N TRP A 386 33.02 -9.64 12.05
CA TRP A 386 33.66 -10.32 13.19
C TRP A 386 35.00 -9.69 13.60
N ASP A 387 35.78 -9.22 12.64
CA ASP A 387 37.07 -8.56 12.93
C ASP A 387 36.82 -7.19 13.59
N CYS A 388 35.80 -6.47 13.12
CA CYS A 388 35.31 -5.25 13.76
C CYS A 388 34.85 -5.51 15.21
N TRP A 389 34.14 -6.62 15.47
CA TRP A 389 33.75 -7.02 16.83
C TRP A 389 34.95 -7.25 17.74
N LEU A 390 35.97 -7.98 17.28
CA LEU A 390 37.17 -8.25 18.08
C LEU A 390 37.91 -6.97 18.44
N LYS A 391 37.99 -6.00 17.52
CA LYS A 391 38.57 -4.68 17.78
C LYS A 391 37.80 -3.90 18.83
N ILE A 392 36.47 -3.83 18.72
CA ILE A 392 35.62 -3.13 19.71
C ILE A 392 35.71 -3.81 21.07
N LYS A 393 35.65 -5.15 21.10
CA LYS A 393 35.80 -5.92 22.34
C LYS A 393 37.13 -5.62 23.01
N ALA A 394 38.24 -5.64 22.27
CA ALA A 394 39.56 -5.32 22.82
C ALA A 394 39.62 -3.91 23.43
N VAL A 395 39.01 -2.91 22.79
CA VAL A 395 38.96 -1.53 23.29
C VAL A 395 38.05 -1.39 24.52
N LYS A 396 36.95 -2.14 24.60
CA LYS A 396 35.97 -2.05 25.70
C LYS A 396 36.26 -2.96 26.90
N THR A 397 37.12 -3.96 26.76
CA THR A 397 37.55 -4.85 27.85
C THR A 397 38.98 -4.61 28.33
N SER A 398 39.70 -3.67 27.71
CA SER A 398 40.92 -3.06 28.25
C SER A 398 40.55 -1.90 29.16
#